data_AF-A0A7S3CH47-F1
#
_entry.id   AF-A0A7S3CH47-F1
#
_cell.length_a   1.000
_cell.length_b   1.000
_cell.length_c   1.000
_cell.angle_alpha   90.00
_cell.angle_beta   90.00
_cell.angle_gamma   90.00
#
_symmetry.space_group_name_H-M   'P 1'
#
loop_
_entity.id
_entity.type
_entity.pdbx_description
1 polymer ?
#
loop_
_entity_poly.entity_id
_entity_poly.type
_entity_poly.pdbx_seq_one_letter_code
_entity_poly.pdbx_strand_id
1 'polypeptide(L)'
;MSFAMAPQKSFLHIVKTLFHQYGILCQPNKPMWSCTSNSEESYSKLPNLKFNFLLNAEGQTQYFEMPKEAYLKPDPELKNVSWLLFTPWQFQGLGGKKGEEYWVLGAQFLQNYYSIYDFKSKKIGLVQSISSVQK
;
A
#
# COMPACT_ATOMS: atom_id res chain seq x y z
N MET A 1 -5.08 8.79 -11.23
CA MET A 1 -4.71 7.53 -10.57
C MET A 1 -5.22 7.59 -9.14
N SER A 2 -6.00 6.60 -8.69
CA SER A 2 -6.51 6.57 -7.31
C SER A 2 -5.40 6.07 -6.37
N PHE A 3 -4.90 6.93 -5.51
CA PHE A 3 -3.93 6.57 -4.47
C PHE A 3 -4.60 5.71 -3.39
N ALA A 4 -3.81 4.83 -2.76
CA ALA A 4 -4.27 4.19 -1.54
C ALA A 4 -4.23 5.22 -0.38
N MET A 5 -5.08 5.04 0.62
CA MET A 5 -5.04 5.89 1.82
C MET A 5 -4.76 5.02 3.03
N ALA A 6 -3.72 5.40 3.76
CA ALA A 6 -3.28 4.71 4.96
C ALA A 6 -3.76 5.47 6.20
N PRO A 7 -4.21 4.79 7.27
CA PRO A 7 -4.40 5.42 8.56
C PRO A 7 -3.16 6.17 9.00
N GLN A 8 -3.33 7.34 9.62
CA GLN A 8 -2.21 8.20 10.00
C GLN A 8 -1.13 7.47 10.82
N LYS A 9 -1.52 6.57 11.75
CA LYS A 9 -0.55 5.80 12.54
C LYS A 9 0.25 4.82 11.69
N SER A 10 -0.43 4.04 10.84
CA SER A 10 0.24 3.11 9.92
C SER A 10 1.14 3.85 8.93
N PHE A 11 0.68 4.99 8.41
CA PHE A 11 1.46 5.84 7.50
C PHE A 11 2.77 6.31 8.17
N LEU A 12 2.67 6.87 9.37
CA LEU A 12 3.85 7.32 10.13
C LEU A 12 4.80 6.18 10.44
N HIS A 13 4.27 4.99 10.77
CA HIS A 13 5.09 3.81 10.98
C HIS A 13 5.85 3.44 9.70
N ILE A 14 5.19 3.40 8.54
CA ILE A 14 5.83 3.08 7.27
C ILE A 14 6.92 4.10 6.91
N VAL A 15 6.64 5.40 6.99
CA VAL A 15 7.63 6.44 6.67
C VAL A 15 8.84 6.37 7.61
N LYS A 16 8.62 6.13 8.91
CA LYS A 16 9.71 5.92 9.87
C LYS A 16 10.54 4.69 9.52
N THR A 17 9.90 3.57 9.17
CA THR A 17 10.58 2.33 8.78
C THR A 17 11.39 2.52 7.50
N LEU A 18 10.83 3.19 6.48
CA LEU A 18 11.54 3.54 5.25
C LEU A 18 12.82 4.33 5.53
N PHE A 19 12.75 5.30 6.45
CA PHE A 19 13.92 6.09 6.82
C PHE A 19 14.94 5.28 7.64
N HIS A 20 14.53 4.67 8.74
CA HIS A 20 15.45 4.03 9.69
C HIS A 20 16.05 2.71 9.19
N GLN A 21 15.31 1.92 8.40
CA GLN A 21 15.77 0.61 7.94
C GLN A 21 16.33 0.65 6.52
N TYR A 22 15.80 1.52 5.65
CA TYR A 22 16.13 1.53 4.22
C TYR A 22 16.84 2.82 3.78
N GLY A 23 16.97 3.81 4.66
CA GLY A 23 17.61 5.09 4.34
C GLY A 23 16.81 5.92 3.31
N ILE A 24 15.50 5.70 3.21
CA ILE A 24 14.62 6.39 2.28
C ILE A 24 13.89 7.51 3.03
N LEU A 25 14.22 8.76 2.67
CA LEU A 25 13.62 9.94 3.28
C LEU A 25 12.40 10.38 2.47
N CYS A 26 11.20 10.28 3.05
CA CYS A 26 9.96 10.74 2.41
C CYS A 26 9.49 12.07 2.99
N GLN A 27 9.18 13.02 2.10
CA GLN A 27 8.71 14.37 2.42
C GLN A 27 7.45 14.71 1.60
N PRO A 28 6.52 15.50 2.15
CA PRO A 28 5.33 15.91 1.43
C PRO A 28 5.70 16.79 0.23
N ASN A 29 5.27 16.41 -0.98
CA ASN A 29 5.46 17.16 -2.21
C ASN A 29 4.18 17.08 -3.08
N LYS A 30 3.29 18.07 -2.94
CA LYS A 30 1.93 18.03 -3.52
C LYS A 30 1.99 17.67 -5.02
N PRO A 31 1.21 16.68 -5.50
CA PRO A 31 0.09 16.03 -4.81
C PRO A 31 0.45 14.76 -4.01
N MET A 32 1.72 14.32 -3.98
CA MET A 32 2.16 13.06 -3.37
C MET A 32 3.22 13.28 -2.28
N TRP A 33 3.88 12.22 -1.83
CA TRP A 33 5.13 12.34 -1.05
C TRP A 33 6.29 11.94 -1.94
N SER A 34 7.31 12.79 -1.98
CA SER A 34 8.58 12.50 -2.65
C SER A 34 9.49 11.78 -1.66
N CYS A 35 10.04 10.66 -2.07
CA CYS A 35 10.98 9.86 -1.31
C CYS A 35 12.34 9.85 -2.01
N THR A 36 13.41 10.17 -1.28
CA THR A 36 14.78 10.15 -1.81
C THR A 36 15.58 9.04 -1.15
N SER A 37 16.30 8.26 -1.94
CA SER A 37 17.24 7.24 -1.44
C SER A 37 18.69 7.69 -1.60
N ASN A 38 19.57 7.18 -0.74
CA ASN A 38 21.01 7.42 -0.87
C ASN A 38 21.67 6.48 -1.91
N SER A 39 21.00 5.40 -2.29
CA SER A 39 21.46 4.44 -3.29
C SER A 39 20.28 3.77 -4.02
N GLU A 40 20.54 3.24 -5.22
CA GLU A 40 19.58 2.41 -5.96
C GLU A 40 19.32 1.07 -5.23
N GLU A 41 20.29 0.56 -4.47
CA GLU A 41 20.14 -0.65 -3.66
C GLU A 41 19.10 -0.53 -2.55
N SER A 42 18.88 0.68 -2.01
CA SER A 42 17.85 0.88 -0.99
C SER A 42 16.46 0.49 -1.50
N TYR A 43 16.17 0.75 -2.79
CA TYR A 43 14.90 0.39 -3.40
C TYR A 43 14.77 -1.12 -3.61
N SER A 44 15.82 -1.78 -4.09
CA SER A 44 15.77 -3.22 -4.39
C SER A 44 15.50 -4.07 -3.13
N LYS A 45 16.00 -3.63 -1.98
CA LYS A 45 15.85 -4.27 -0.66
C LYS A 45 14.47 -4.08 -0.02
N LEU A 46 13.59 -3.27 -0.61
CA LEU A 46 12.27 -3.01 -0.03
C LEU A 46 11.40 -4.28 -0.03
N PRO A 47 10.69 -4.54 1.08
CA PRO A 47 9.82 -5.71 1.19
C PRO A 47 8.46 -5.44 0.56
N ASN A 48 7.74 -6.51 0.25
CA ASN A 48 6.30 -6.43 0.03
C ASN A 48 5.62 -6.07 1.36
N LEU A 49 4.63 -5.17 1.31
CA LEU A 49 3.77 -4.94 2.47
C LEU A 49 2.81 -6.11 2.62
N LYS A 50 2.76 -6.70 3.82
CA LYS A 50 1.86 -7.80 4.14
C LYS A 50 0.68 -7.28 4.93
N PHE A 51 -0.51 -7.64 4.48
CA PHE A 51 -1.75 -7.27 5.12
C PHE A 51 -2.49 -8.55 5.50
N ASN A 52 -3.07 -8.56 6.70
CA ASN A 52 -3.89 -9.65 7.20
C ASN A 52 -5.37 -9.33 6.97
N PHE A 53 -6.09 -10.24 6.30
CA PHE A 53 -7.56 -10.26 6.36
C PHE A 53 -8.00 -11.32 7.35
N LEU A 54 -8.98 -10.97 8.18
CA LEU A 54 -9.64 -11.92 9.07
C LEU A 54 -10.69 -12.73 8.29
N LEU A 55 -10.57 -14.06 8.43
CA LEU A 55 -11.58 -15.10 8.25
C LEU A 55 -11.95 -15.45 6.80
N ASN A 56 -11.21 -16.42 6.23
CA ASN A 56 -11.82 -17.33 5.26
C ASN A 56 -12.96 -18.15 5.93
N ALA A 57 -13.68 -18.96 5.16
CA ALA A 57 -14.84 -19.70 5.69
C ALA A 57 -14.47 -20.65 6.85
N GLU A 58 -13.20 -21.04 6.94
CA GLU A 58 -12.62 -21.92 7.96
C GLU A 58 -12.03 -21.15 9.16
N GLY A 59 -12.13 -19.82 9.16
CA GLY A 59 -11.65 -18.95 10.23
C GLY A 59 -10.13 -18.72 10.25
N GLN A 60 -9.43 -19.06 9.16
CA GLN A 60 -8.00 -18.86 9.00
C GLN A 60 -7.70 -17.43 8.52
N THR A 61 -6.57 -16.90 8.99
CA THR A 61 -6.02 -15.63 8.53
C THR A 61 -5.34 -15.84 7.19
N GLN A 62 -5.82 -15.14 6.15
CA GLN A 62 -5.15 -15.08 4.87
C GLN A 62 -4.36 -13.77 4.78
N TYR A 63 -3.12 -13.88 4.32
CA TYR A 63 -2.28 -12.73 4.04
C TYR A 63 -2.30 -12.43 2.56
N PHE A 64 -2.24 -11.15 2.24
CA PHE A 64 -2.00 -10.68 0.88
C PHE A 64 -0.81 -9.72 0.89
N GLU A 65 -0.14 -9.65 -0.24
CA GLU A 65 1.12 -8.93 -0.39
C GLU A 65 0.97 -7.81 -1.41
N MET A 66 1.36 -6.60 -1.04
CA MET A 66 1.48 -5.48 -1.94
C MET A 66 2.96 -5.30 -2.32
N PRO A 67 3.32 -5.45 -3.60
CA PRO A 67 4.70 -5.33 -4.03
C PRO A 67 5.22 -3.89 -3.85
N LYS A 68 6.54 -3.73 -3.75
CA LYS A 68 7.16 -2.40 -3.52
C LYS A 68 6.81 -1.38 -4.59
N GLU A 69 6.67 -1.83 -5.82
CA GLU A 69 6.29 -1.03 -6.99
C GLU A 69 4.87 -0.45 -6.87
N ALA A 70 3.98 -1.11 -6.11
CA ALA A 70 2.61 -0.66 -5.92
C ALA A 70 2.48 0.44 -4.86
N TYR A 71 3.46 0.60 -3.98
CA TYR A 71 3.43 1.58 -2.90
C TYR A 71 4.53 2.65 -2.99
N LEU A 72 5.62 2.36 -3.68
CA LEU A 72 6.74 3.28 -3.93
C LEU A 72 7.20 3.13 -5.39
N LYS A 73 7.03 4.19 -6.18
CA LYS A 73 7.32 4.17 -7.63
C LYS A 73 8.52 5.07 -7.96
N PRO A 74 9.62 4.53 -8.52
CA PRO A 74 10.74 5.35 -8.98
C PRO A 74 10.30 6.37 -10.01
N ASP A 75 10.90 7.55 -9.94
CA ASP A 75 10.75 8.56 -10.98
C ASP A 75 11.62 8.17 -12.20
N PRO A 76 11.07 8.16 -13.42
CA PRO A 76 11.83 7.76 -14.60
C PRO A 76 12.88 8.80 -15.03
N GLU A 77 12.73 10.06 -14.63
CA GLU A 77 13.60 11.18 -15.04
C GLU A 77 14.61 11.55 -13.93
N LEU A 78 14.22 11.37 -12.67
CA LEU A 78 15.01 11.76 -11.51
C LEU A 78 15.63 10.54 -10.80
N LYS A 79 16.97 10.44 -10.87
CA LYS A 79 17.71 9.39 -10.15
C LYS A 79 17.48 9.47 -8.64
N ASN A 80 17.32 8.31 -8.01
CA ASN A 80 17.12 8.16 -6.56
C ASN A 80 15.88 8.87 -5.99
N VAL A 81 14.96 9.33 -6.85
CA VAL A 81 13.68 9.88 -6.43
C VAL A 81 12.60 8.84 -6.70
N SER A 82 11.68 8.70 -5.76
CA SER A 82 10.52 7.82 -5.86
C SER A 82 9.29 8.50 -5.28
N TRP A 83 8.12 8.16 -5.80
CA TRP A 83 6.84 8.67 -5.37
C TRP A 83 6.14 7.66 -4.47
N LEU A 84 5.79 8.08 -3.26
CA LEU A 84 4.95 7.28 -2.38
C LEU A 84 3.50 7.32 -2.90
N LEU A 85 2.95 6.14 -3.19
CA LEU A 85 1.66 6.00 -3.88
C LEU A 85 0.46 5.88 -2.94
N PHE A 86 0.65 6.23 -1.67
CA PHE A 86 -0.41 6.32 -0.69
C PHE A 86 -0.23 7.54 0.20
N THR A 87 -1.36 8.08 0.67
CA THR A 87 -1.39 9.31 1.48
C THR A 87 -1.92 9.02 2.88
N PRO A 88 -1.49 9.78 3.90
CA PRO A 88 -2.10 9.67 5.22
C PRO A 88 -3.55 10.14 5.15
N TRP A 89 -4.43 9.44 5.87
CA TRP A 89 -5.83 9.77 6.00
C TRP A 89 -6.24 9.72 7.47
N GLN A 90 -7.07 10.69 7.85
CA GLN A 90 -7.77 10.72 9.13
C GLN A 90 -9.21 10.27 8.90
N PHE A 91 -9.63 9.22 9.60
CA PHE A 91 -10.97 8.66 9.47
C PHE A 91 -12.05 9.72 9.71
N GLN A 92 -12.91 9.93 8.71
CA GLN A 92 -14.05 10.87 8.78
C GLN A 92 -15.42 10.20 8.99
N GLY A 93 -15.48 8.93 9.41
CA GLY A 93 -16.75 8.27 9.72
C GLY A 93 -17.35 7.40 8.61
N LEU A 94 -16.78 7.38 7.41
CA LEU A 94 -17.33 6.59 6.29
C LEU A 94 -16.95 5.11 6.40
N GLY A 95 -17.97 4.25 6.53
CA GLY A 95 -17.82 2.79 6.45
C GLY A 95 -17.24 2.13 7.70
N GLY A 96 -17.26 2.83 8.85
CA GLY A 96 -16.58 2.35 10.04
C GLY A 96 -17.04 2.89 11.40
N LYS A 97 -16.55 2.29 12.49
CA LYS A 97 -16.80 2.76 13.86
C LYS A 97 -15.75 3.78 14.29
N LYS A 98 -16.16 4.72 15.15
CA LYS A 98 -15.26 5.70 15.76
C LYS A 98 -14.13 4.97 16.51
N GLY A 99 -12.89 5.28 16.17
CA GLY A 99 -11.69 4.67 16.79
C GLY A 99 -11.08 3.52 15.98
N GLU A 100 -11.74 3.03 14.93
CA GLU A 100 -11.17 2.05 14.02
C GLU A 100 -10.30 2.73 12.94
N GLU A 101 -9.21 2.07 12.55
CA GLU A 101 -8.27 2.54 11.53
C GLU A 101 -8.53 1.81 10.20
N TYR A 102 -8.89 2.55 9.15
CA TYR A 102 -9.25 1.97 7.85
C TYR A 102 -8.22 2.28 6.78
N TRP A 103 -7.76 1.22 6.13
CA TRP A 103 -7.05 1.32 4.87
C TRP A 103 -8.04 1.45 3.73
N VAL A 104 -7.82 2.42 2.85
CA VAL A 104 -8.53 2.50 1.57
C VAL A 104 -7.59 1.97 0.50
N LEU A 105 -7.90 0.77 0.02
CA LEU A 105 -7.14 0.08 -1.00
C LEU A 105 -7.67 0.50 -2.38
N GLY A 106 -6.97 1.46 -3.00
CA GLY A 106 -7.32 1.99 -4.32
C GLY A 106 -6.83 1.14 -5.48
N ALA A 107 -6.94 1.69 -6.70
CA ALA A 107 -6.56 1.00 -7.94
C ALA A 107 -5.11 0.50 -7.96
N GLN A 108 -4.16 1.25 -7.38
CA GLN A 108 -2.76 0.84 -7.27
C GLN A 108 -2.58 -0.53 -6.59
N PHE A 109 -3.46 -0.80 -5.62
CA PHE A 109 -3.49 -2.08 -4.93
C PHE A 109 -4.29 -3.11 -5.74
N LEU A 110 -5.54 -2.77 -6.09
CA LEU A 110 -6.48 -3.71 -6.70
C LEU A 110 -6.02 -4.20 -8.08
N GLN A 111 -5.20 -3.45 -8.82
CA GLN A 111 -4.66 -3.93 -10.10
C GLN A 111 -3.79 -5.21 -9.97
N ASN A 112 -3.30 -5.53 -8.76
CA ASN A 112 -2.55 -6.75 -8.51
C ASN A 112 -3.45 -7.97 -8.28
N TYR A 113 -4.76 -7.76 -8.18
CA TYR A 113 -5.75 -8.77 -7.80
C TYR A 113 -7.01 -8.70 -8.67
N TYR A 114 -7.49 -9.84 -9.13
CA TYR A 114 -8.86 -9.95 -9.59
C TYR A 114 -9.79 -9.92 -8.36
N SER A 115 -10.61 -8.87 -8.27
CA SER A 115 -11.50 -8.61 -7.12
C SER A 115 -12.92 -9.05 -7.43
N ILE A 116 -13.46 -9.99 -6.65
CA ILE A 116 -14.81 -10.55 -6.79
C ILE A 116 -15.68 -9.99 -5.67
N TYR A 117 -16.69 -9.20 -6.05
CA TYR A 117 -17.68 -8.65 -5.11
C TYR A 117 -18.94 -9.52 -5.14
N ASP A 118 -19.03 -10.49 -4.24
CA ASP A 118 -20.23 -11.30 -4.08
C ASP A 118 -21.22 -10.59 -3.15
N PHE A 119 -22.08 -9.77 -3.76
CA PHE A 119 -23.12 -9.03 -3.05
C PHE A 119 -24.16 -9.94 -2.38
N LYS A 120 -24.42 -11.13 -2.92
CA LYS A 120 -25.41 -12.05 -2.40
C LYS A 120 -24.92 -12.67 -1.08
N SER A 121 -23.67 -13.11 -1.03
CA SER A 121 -23.07 -13.67 0.19
C SER A 121 -22.40 -12.63 1.09
N LYS A 122 -22.33 -11.36 0.65
CA LYS A 122 -21.65 -10.24 1.32
C LYS A 122 -20.17 -10.53 1.57
N LYS A 123 -19.50 -11.12 0.59
CA LYS A 123 -18.08 -11.49 0.65
C LYS A 123 -17.30 -10.80 -0.46
N ILE A 124 -16.01 -10.59 -0.19
CA ILE A 124 -15.05 -10.11 -1.18
C ILE A 124 -14.00 -11.21 -1.37
N GLY A 125 -13.82 -11.66 -2.61
CA GLY A 125 -12.74 -12.57 -3.00
C GLY A 125 -11.63 -11.78 -3.68
N LEU A 126 -10.38 -12.12 -3.37
CA LEU A 126 -9.20 -11.57 -4.03
C LEU A 126 -8.37 -12.73 -4.59
N VAL A 127 -8.13 -12.73 -5.89
CA VAL A 127 -7.28 -13.72 -6.56
C VAL A 127 -6.10 -12.97 -7.17
N GLN A 128 -4.87 -13.42 -6.94
CA GLN A 128 -3.70 -12.75 -7.49
C GLN A 128 -3.78 -12.72 -9.02
N SER A 129 -3.54 -11.55 -9.62
CA SER A 129 -3.50 -11.42 -11.07
C SER A 129 -2.24 -12.09 -11.61
N ILE A 130 -2.36 -12.92 -12.65
CA ILE A 130 -1.20 -13.57 -13.30
C ILE A 130 -0.35 -12.51 -14.01
N SER A 131 -0.96 -11.42 -14.47
CA SER A 131 -0.27 -10.33 -15.19
C SER A 131 0.44 -9.32 -14.28
N SER A 132 0.25 -9.36 -12.95
CA SER A 132 0.89 -8.42 -12.03
C SER A 132 2.31 -8.83 -11.62
N VAL A 133 2.71 -10.08 -11.88
CA VAL A 133 4.01 -10.65 -11.48
C VAL A 133 5.13 -10.36 -12.51
N GLN A 134 4.81 -9.76 -13.66
CA GLN A 134 5.73 -9.64 -14.82
C GLN A 134 6.18 -8.20 -15.18
N LYS A 135 6.34 -7.29 -14.22
CA LYS A 135 6.96 -5.97 -14.50
C LYS A 135 8.21 -5.73 -13.71
#